data_AF-A0A962ZXR2-F1
#
_entry.id   AF-A0A962ZXR2-F1
#
_cell.length_a   1.000
_cell.length_b   1.000
_cell.length_c   1.000
_cell.angle_alpha   90.00
_cell.angle_beta   90.00
_cell.angle_gamma   90.00
#
_symmetry.space_group_name_H-M   'P 1'
#
loop_
_entity.id
_entity.type
_entity.pdbx_description
1 polymer ?
#
loop_
_entity_poly.entity_id
_entity_poly.type
_entity_poly.pdbx_seq_one_letter_code
_entity_poly.pdbx_strand_id
1 'polypeptide(L)'
;MSNPQSHRIREIPYNYTSFSDREITIRFLGEEMWNLITELRGSRRTGRSARMLFEVLGDMWVVVRNPYLQDDLQEDEGRRGALISALKHRLDQFEGRANGNLKALQLLQAARTSVDTFANCFASNERLRQRIRRALAPLTRRDNVDFGGLARISHSTDATDWRVEMPFVVISPDSEEEIAPIVKACIECGLSLIARGGGTGYTGSAVPLESRCAVINTEKLEQLGAVEYQLLPGGARRVPTVWAGAGVVTRRVSDLAAAAGLVFAVDPTSQDASTIG
;
A
#
# COMPACT_ATOMS: atom_id res chain seq x y z
N MET A 1 -29.69 -35.54 -19.17
CA MET A 1 -29.80 -34.08 -19.31
C MET A 1 -28.41 -33.50 -19.20
N SER A 2 -27.82 -33.14 -20.34
CA SER A 2 -26.44 -32.65 -20.47
C SER A 2 -26.34 -31.22 -19.94
N ASN A 3 -25.49 -31.04 -18.93
CA ASN A 3 -25.11 -29.75 -18.38
C ASN A 3 -24.39 -28.94 -19.49
N PRO A 4 -24.86 -27.74 -19.89
CA PRO A 4 -24.17 -26.96 -20.91
C PRO A 4 -22.77 -26.61 -20.39
N GLN A 5 -21.74 -27.00 -21.15
CA GLN A 5 -20.35 -26.68 -20.87
C GLN A 5 -20.21 -25.17 -20.67
N SER A 6 -19.99 -24.74 -19.41
CA SER A 6 -19.47 -23.41 -19.14
C SER A 6 -18.12 -23.32 -19.86
N HIS A 7 -18.02 -22.45 -20.88
CA HIS A 7 -16.73 -22.10 -21.44
C HIS A 7 -15.90 -21.54 -20.28
N ARG A 8 -14.91 -22.32 -19.79
CA ARG A 8 -13.89 -21.83 -18.87
C ARG A 8 -13.10 -20.76 -19.61
N ILE A 9 -13.53 -19.51 -19.42
CA ILE A 9 -12.81 -18.33 -19.87
C ILE A 9 -11.51 -18.33 -19.08
N ARG A 10 -10.39 -18.32 -19.80
CA ARG A 10 -9.05 -18.29 -19.23
C ARG A 10 -8.84 -16.88 -18.66
N GLU A 11 -9.14 -16.69 -17.38
CA GLU A 11 -8.64 -15.54 -16.64
C GLU A 11 -7.13 -15.70 -16.57
N ILE A 12 -6.38 -14.73 -17.10
CA ILE A 12 -4.93 -14.69 -16.95
C ILE A 12 -4.71 -13.93 -15.64
N PRO A 13 -4.38 -14.61 -14.52
CA PRO A 13 -3.97 -13.89 -13.34
C PRO A 13 -2.75 -13.05 -13.71
N TYR A 14 -2.80 -11.74 -13.43
CA TYR A 14 -1.60 -10.93 -13.50
C TYR A 14 -0.66 -11.47 -12.41
N ASN A 15 0.35 -12.23 -12.82
CA ASN A 15 1.25 -13.05 -11.97
C ASN A 15 1.93 -12.29 -10.82
N TYR A 16 1.85 -10.96 -10.77
CA TYR A 16 2.39 -10.09 -9.71
C TYR A 16 1.33 -9.48 -8.78
N THR A 17 0.03 -9.69 -9.03
CA THR A 17 -1.03 -9.00 -8.26
C THR A 17 -2.14 -9.91 -7.74
N SER A 18 -2.26 -11.15 -8.23
CA SER A 18 -3.31 -12.11 -7.85
C SER A 18 -4.75 -11.66 -8.14
N PHE A 19 -4.96 -10.54 -8.83
CA PHE A 19 -6.29 -10.04 -9.20
C PHE A 19 -6.72 -10.54 -10.58
N SER A 20 -8.00 -10.91 -10.67
CA SER A 20 -8.73 -11.24 -11.90
C SER A 20 -9.16 -9.98 -12.66
N ASP A 21 -9.51 -10.14 -13.95
CA ASP A 21 -10.11 -9.06 -14.74
C ASP A 21 -11.35 -8.46 -14.06
N ARG A 22 -12.13 -9.30 -13.36
CA ARG A 22 -13.31 -8.87 -12.61
C ARG A 22 -12.92 -7.86 -11.54
N GLU A 23 -11.97 -8.20 -10.70
CA GLU A 23 -11.60 -7.36 -9.56
C GLU A 23 -10.91 -6.07 -10.00
N ILE A 24 -10.06 -6.13 -11.03
CA ILE A 24 -9.44 -4.94 -11.64
C ILE A 24 -10.53 -4.02 -12.20
N THR A 25 -11.48 -4.58 -12.93
CA THR A 25 -12.61 -3.82 -13.48
C THR A 25 -13.43 -3.16 -12.38
N ILE A 26 -13.79 -3.89 -11.33
CA ILE A 26 -14.59 -3.35 -10.22
C ILE A 26 -13.86 -2.21 -9.53
N ARG A 27 -12.54 -2.31 -9.33
CA ARG A 27 -11.73 -1.25 -8.72
C ARG A 27 -11.70 0.03 -9.56
N PHE A 28 -11.58 -0.10 -10.88
CA PHE A 28 -11.45 1.08 -11.76
C PHE A 28 -12.77 1.65 -12.25
N LEU A 29 -13.77 0.80 -12.50
CA LEU A 29 -15.01 1.13 -13.20
C LEU A 29 -16.27 0.85 -12.37
N GLY A 30 -16.17 0.12 -11.25
CA GLY A 30 -17.29 -0.26 -10.41
C GLY A 30 -18.00 -1.56 -10.84
N GLU A 31 -18.84 -2.08 -9.94
CA GLU A 31 -19.56 -3.34 -10.14
C GLU A 31 -20.62 -3.26 -11.26
N GLU A 32 -21.25 -2.10 -11.44
CA GLU A 32 -22.19 -1.85 -12.53
C GLU A 32 -21.55 -2.10 -13.91
N MET A 33 -20.32 -1.61 -14.11
CA MET A 33 -19.60 -1.76 -15.38
C MET A 33 -19.16 -3.21 -15.60
N TRP A 34 -18.83 -3.95 -14.54
CA TRP A 34 -18.56 -5.39 -14.65
C TRP A 34 -19.81 -6.17 -15.10
N ASN A 35 -20.98 -5.84 -14.55
CA ASN A 35 -22.24 -6.45 -14.96
C ASN A 35 -22.55 -6.15 -16.44
N LEU A 36 -22.31 -4.91 -16.88
CA LEU A 36 -22.47 -4.49 -18.26
C LEU A 36 -21.52 -5.23 -19.23
N ILE A 37 -20.26 -5.44 -18.83
CA ILE A 37 -19.30 -6.27 -19.57
C ILE A 37 -19.80 -7.71 -19.69
N THR A 38 -20.31 -8.28 -18.60
CA THR A 38 -20.81 -9.66 -18.57
C THR A 38 -22.00 -9.83 -19.50
N GLU A 39 -22.92 -8.85 -19.51
CA GLU A 39 -24.05 -8.82 -20.43
C GLU A 39 -23.57 -8.74 -21.90
N LEU A 40 -22.64 -7.84 -22.20
CA LEU A 40 -22.10 -7.67 -23.54
C LEU A 40 -21.31 -8.88 -24.04
N ARG A 41 -20.63 -9.63 -23.14
CA ARG A 41 -19.94 -10.90 -23.46
C ARG A 41 -20.93 -12.00 -23.86
N GLY A 42 -22.15 -11.99 -23.30
CA GLY A 42 -23.23 -12.90 -23.73
C GLY A 42 -23.71 -12.65 -25.16
N SER A 43 -23.50 -11.44 -25.68
CA SER A 43 -23.78 -11.09 -27.07
C SER A 43 -22.57 -11.36 -27.98
N ARG A 44 -22.68 -12.28 -28.94
CA ARG A 44 -21.58 -12.84 -29.78
C ARG A 44 -20.80 -11.83 -30.69
N ARG A 45 -20.83 -10.51 -30.45
CA ARG A 45 -20.27 -9.47 -31.33
C ARG A 45 -19.16 -8.58 -30.74
N THR A 46 -18.76 -8.75 -29.47
CA THR A 46 -17.97 -7.71 -28.73
C THR A 46 -16.54 -8.10 -28.32
N GLY A 47 -16.04 -9.27 -28.71
CA GLY A 47 -14.80 -9.85 -28.14
C GLY A 47 -13.52 -9.00 -28.30
N ARG A 48 -13.37 -8.23 -29.39
CA ARG A 48 -12.17 -7.38 -29.59
C ARG A 48 -12.21 -6.11 -28.75
N SER A 49 -13.35 -5.41 -28.67
CA SER A 49 -13.48 -4.20 -27.85
C SER A 49 -13.31 -4.52 -26.36
N ALA A 50 -13.84 -5.65 -25.90
CA ALA A 50 -13.63 -6.12 -24.54
C ALA A 50 -12.14 -6.36 -24.22
N ARG A 51 -11.39 -6.99 -25.15
CA ARG A 51 -9.95 -7.18 -25.00
C ARG A 51 -9.19 -5.87 -24.83
N MET A 52 -9.50 -4.87 -25.66
CA MET A 52 -8.83 -3.55 -25.59
C MET A 52 -9.11 -2.85 -24.26
N LEU A 53 -10.32 -2.99 -23.72
CA LEU A 53 -10.65 -2.48 -22.40
C LEU A 53 -9.80 -3.15 -21.31
N PHE A 54 -9.67 -4.48 -21.33
CA PHE A 54 -8.83 -5.18 -20.34
C PHE A 54 -7.34 -4.85 -20.48
N GLU A 55 -6.85 -4.61 -21.70
CA GLU A 55 -5.48 -4.14 -21.92
C GLU A 55 -5.26 -2.74 -21.31
N VAL A 56 -6.22 -1.82 -21.45
CA VAL A 56 -6.14 -0.48 -20.81
C VAL A 56 -6.16 -0.59 -19.29
N LEU A 57 -7.11 -1.35 -18.74
CA LEU A 57 -7.25 -1.53 -17.29
C LEU A 57 -6.04 -2.28 -16.69
N GLY A 58 -5.51 -3.26 -17.41
CA GLY A 58 -4.34 -4.03 -17.04
C GLY A 58 -3.08 -3.17 -16.97
N ASP A 59 -2.83 -2.35 -17.99
CA ASP A 59 -1.68 -1.43 -18.00
C ASP A 59 -1.76 -0.43 -16.85
N MET A 60 -2.95 0.14 -16.59
CA MET A 60 -3.17 0.99 -15.41
C MET A 60 -2.93 0.24 -14.10
N TRP A 61 -3.42 -1.00 -13.99
CA TRP A 61 -3.27 -1.82 -12.79
C TRP A 61 -1.81 -2.13 -12.46
N VAL A 62 -1.02 -2.48 -13.47
CA VAL A 62 0.42 -2.76 -13.32
C VAL A 62 1.14 -1.55 -12.72
N VAL A 63 0.82 -0.34 -13.18
CA VAL A 63 1.40 0.89 -12.62
C VAL A 63 0.87 1.16 -11.21
N VAL A 64 -0.43 1.03 -10.97
CA VAL A 64 -1.02 1.26 -9.63
C VAL A 64 -0.44 0.31 -8.58
N ARG A 65 -0.03 -0.89 -8.96
CA ARG A 65 0.51 -1.90 -8.04
C ARG A 65 2.03 -1.96 -7.94
N ASN A 66 2.75 -1.23 -8.78
CA ASN A 66 4.21 -1.24 -8.78
C ASN A 66 4.76 0.15 -8.43
N PRO A 67 5.24 0.35 -7.19
CA PRO A 67 5.71 1.67 -6.78
C PRO A 67 6.97 2.11 -7.53
N TYR A 68 7.77 1.19 -8.08
CA TYR A 68 8.91 1.54 -8.94
C TYR A 68 8.45 2.13 -10.28
N LEU A 69 7.39 1.59 -10.87
CA LEU A 69 6.79 2.18 -12.08
C LEU A 69 6.12 3.53 -11.77
N GLN A 70 5.50 3.66 -10.59
CA GLN A 70 4.96 4.95 -10.17
C GLN A 70 6.05 6.00 -10.05
N ASP A 71 7.17 5.67 -9.41
CA ASP A 71 8.29 6.59 -9.24
C ASP A 71 8.91 6.96 -10.60
N ASP A 72 9.15 5.99 -11.48
CA ASP A 72 9.65 6.23 -12.85
C ASP A 72 8.73 7.19 -13.63
N LEU A 73 7.41 6.96 -13.60
CA LEU A 73 6.43 7.80 -14.29
C LEU A 73 6.17 9.14 -13.58
N GLN A 74 6.49 9.24 -12.28
CA GLN A 74 6.43 10.49 -11.54
C GLN A 74 7.60 11.40 -11.93
N GLU A 75 8.78 10.82 -12.18
CA GLU A 75 10.02 11.53 -12.52
C GLU A 75 10.18 11.80 -14.03
N ASP A 76 9.72 10.89 -14.89
CA ASP A 76 9.82 11.02 -16.35
C ASP A 76 8.47 11.41 -16.99
N GLU A 77 8.30 12.71 -17.24
CA GLU A 77 7.09 13.24 -17.87
C GLU A 77 6.86 12.71 -19.29
N GLY A 78 7.93 12.37 -20.01
CA GLY A 78 7.88 11.84 -21.38
C GLY A 78 7.32 10.43 -21.41
N ARG A 79 7.83 9.54 -20.54
CA ARG A 79 7.28 8.18 -20.37
C ARG A 79 5.85 8.20 -19.89
N ARG A 80 5.54 9.07 -18.92
CA ARG A 80 4.16 9.30 -18.45
C ARG A 80 3.24 9.73 -19.59
N GLY A 81 3.67 10.70 -20.39
CA GLY A 81 2.91 11.17 -21.56
C GLY A 81 2.70 10.07 -22.60
N ALA A 82 3.74 9.28 -22.90
CA ALA A 82 3.65 8.16 -23.84
C ALA A 82 2.67 7.07 -23.37
N LEU A 83 2.71 6.69 -22.09
CA LEU A 83 1.75 5.75 -21.50
C LEU A 83 0.32 6.28 -21.62
N ILE A 84 0.07 7.50 -21.15
CA ILE A 84 -1.28 8.09 -21.16
C ILE A 84 -1.81 8.21 -22.60
N SER A 85 -0.96 8.62 -23.55
CA SER A 85 -1.31 8.69 -24.97
C SER A 85 -1.68 7.32 -25.53
N ALA A 86 -0.91 6.27 -25.20
CA ALA A 86 -1.20 4.91 -25.63
C ALA A 86 -2.54 4.40 -25.06
N LEU A 87 -2.84 4.66 -23.79
CA LEU A 87 -4.13 4.30 -23.19
C LEU A 87 -5.30 5.01 -23.89
N LYS A 88 -5.18 6.32 -24.11
CA LYS A 88 -6.22 7.12 -24.81
C LYS A 88 -6.42 6.64 -26.25
N HIS A 89 -5.34 6.37 -26.97
CA HIS A 89 -5.41 5.85 -28.34
C HIS A 89 -6.14 4.50 -28.42
N ARG A 90 -5.93 3.59 -27.46
CA ARG A 90 -6.69 2.33 -27.41
C ARG A 90 -8.18 2.57 -27.15
N LEU A 91 -8.55 3.54 -26.32
CA LEU A 91 -9.95 3.91 -26.11
C LEU A 91 -10.59 4.53 -27.36
N ASP A 92 -9.87 5.34 -28.13
CA ASP A 92 -10.35 5.87 -29.41
C ASP A 92 -10.61 4.74 -30.43
N GLN A 93 -9.71 3.76 -30.46
CA GLN A 93 -9.89 2.56 -31.28
C GLN A 93 -11.03 1.65 -30.80
N PHE A 94 -11.34 1.65 -29.50
CA PHE A 94 -12.53 1.00 -28.94
C PHE A 94 -13.80 1.70 -29.47
N GLU A 95 -13.82 3.03 -29.44
CA GLU A 95 -14.95 3.86 -29.88
C GLU A 95 -15.33 3.59 -31.33
N GLY A 96 -14.34 3.61 -32.24
CA GLY A 96 -14.56 3.32 -33.65
C GLY A 96 -15.13 1.92 -33.92
N ARG A 97 -15.05 0.99 -32.95
CA ARG A 97 -15.59 -0.37 -33.02
C ARG A 97 -16.89 -0.56 -32.26
N ALA A 98 -17.30 0.41 -31.45
CA ALA A 98 -18.56 0.35 -30.70
C ALA A 98 -19.78 0.34 -31.64
N ASN A 99 -19.64 0.87 -32.87
CA ASN A 99 -20.68 0.88 -33.91
C ASN A 99 -22.04 1.39 -33.40
N GLY A 100 -22.03 2.42 -32.54
CA GLY A 100 -23.24 3.00 -31.96
C GLY A 100 -23.92 2.17 -30.86
N ASN A 101 -23.29 1.09 -30.39
CA ASN A 101 -23.82 0.32 -29.27
C ASN A 101 -23.77 1.15 -27.98
N LEU A 102 -24.93 1.61 -27.51
CA LEU A 102 -25.07 2.47 -26.33
C LEU A 102 -24.40 1.89 -25.08
N LYS A 103 -24.49 0.57 -24.86
CA LYS A 103 -23.86 -0.11 -23.72
C LYS A 103 -22.34 -0.12 -23.83
N ALA A 104 -21.81 -0.32 -25.04
CA ALA A 104 -20.37 -0.22 -25.27
C ALA A 104 -19.86 1.22 -25.08
N LEU A 105 -20.63 2.22 -25.50
CA LEU A 105 -20.31 3.63 -25.30
C LEU A 105 -20.35 4.03 -23.82
N GLN A 106 -21.26 3.47 -23.03
CA GLN A 106 -21.27 3.65 -21.58
C GLN A 106 -20.00 3.09 -20.92
N LEU A 107 -19.56 1.88 -21.30
CA LEU A 107 -18.28 1.32 -20.83
C LEU A 107 -17.08 2.18 -21.24
N LEU A 108 -17.06 2.64 -22.48
CA LEU A 108 -16.01 3.52 -22.98
C LEU A 108 -15.93 4.80 -22.16
N GLN A 109 -17.07 5.43 -21.86
CA GLN A 109 -17.10 6.65 -21.07
C GLN A 109 -16.57 6.41 -19.65
N ALA A 110 -16.96 5.31 -19.00
CA ALA A 110 -16.40 4.93 -17.71
C ALA A 110 -14.87 4.73 -17.78
N ALA A 111 -14.39 4.05 -18.82
CA ALA A 111 -12.97 3.83 -19.03
C ALA A 111 -12.19 5.14 -19.30
N ARG A 112 -12.75 6.07 -20.09
CA ARG A 112 -12.15 7.40 -20.31
C ARG A 112 -12.00 8.17 -19.00
N THR A 113 -13.07 8.22 -18.19
CA THR A 113 -13.03 8.84 -16.86
C THR A 113 -11.96 8.20 -15.96
N SER A 114 -11.82 6.87 -16.00
CA SER A 114 -10.82 6.15 -15.22
C SER A 114 -9.39 6.47 -15.69
N VAL A 115 -9.14 6.51 -17.00
CA VAL A 115 -7.85 6.91 -17.58
C VAL A 115 -7.51 8.36 -17.24
N ASP A 116 -8.48 9.28 -17.29
CA ASP A 116 -8.24 10.68 -16.91
C ASP A 116 -7.97 10.81 -15.41
N THR A 117 -8.65 10.04 -14.57
CA THR A 117 -8.37 9.97 -13.12
C THR A 117 -6.96 9.46 -12.85
N PHE A 118 -6.56 8.39 -13.54
CA PHE A 118 -5.20 7.84 -13.49
C PHE A 118 -4.15 8.86 -13.97
N ALA A 119 -4.38 9.54 -15.09
CA ALA A 119 -3.48 10.57 -15.59
C ALA A 119 -3.31 11.73 -14.59
N ASN A 120 -4.40 12.15 -13.94
CA ASN A 120 -4.38 13.23 -12.95
C ASN A 120 -3.78 12.83 -11.59
N CYS A 121 -3.61 11.52 -11.34
CA CYS A 121 -3.10 11.03 -10.06
C CYS A 121 -1.64 11.47 -9.84
N PHE A 122 -0.79 11.50 -10.88
CA PHE A 122 0.62 11.89 -10.77
C PHE A 122 0.79 13.33 -10.27
N ALA A 123 0.04 14.28 -10.85
CA ALA A 123 0.06 15.67 -10.42
C ALA A 123 -0.52 15.84 -9.00
N SER A 124 -1.56 15.08 -8.67
CA SER A 124 -2.16 15.08 -7.32
C SER A 124 -1.20 14.51 -6.28
N ASN A 125 -0.50 13.43 -6.61
CA ASN A 125 0.52 12.81 -5.78
C ASN A 125 1.69 13.74 -5.55
N GLU A 126 2.14 14.48 -6.57
CA GLU A 126 3.23 15.46 -6.39
C GLU A 126 2.83 16.55 -5.39
N ARG A 127 1.62 17.11 -5.53
CA ARG A 127 1.11 18.11 -4.59
C ARG A 127 1.05 17.58 -3.17
N LEU A 128 0.63 16.32 -2.99
CA LEU A 128 0.58 15.67 -1.68
C LEU A 128 1.99 15.41 -1.13
N ARG A 129 2.93 14.90 -1.93
CA ARG A 129 4.35 14.74 -1.56
C ARG A 129 4.95 16.06 -1.09
N GLN A 130 4.71 17.15 -1.82
CA GLN A 130 5.19 18.49 -1.45
C GLN A 130 4.56 19.01 -0.15
N ARG A 131 3.25 18.81 0.04
CA ARG A 131 2.55 19.19 1.27
C ARG A 131 3.11 18.45 2.48
N ILE A 132 3.30 17.13 2.38
CA ILE A 132 3.88 16.31 3.44
C ILE A 132 5.31 16.75 3.75
N ARG A 133 6.16 16.91 2.72
CA ARG A 133 7.55 17.39 2.91
C ARG A 133 7.59 18.73 3.65
N ARG A 134 6.73 19.68 3.29
CA ARG A 134 6.66 20.99 3.97
C ARG A 134 6.20 20.86 5.42
N ALA A 135 5.20 20.02 5.68
CA ALA A 135 4.66 19.81 7.02
C ALA A 135 5.67 19.10 7.96
N LEU A 136 6.46 18.17 7.42
CA LEU A 136 7.41 17.36 8.20
C LEU A 136 8.82 17.94 8.26
N ALA A 137 9.21 18.84 7.35
CA ALA A 137 10.53 19.47 7.33
C ALA A 137 10.99 20.09 8.66
N PRO A 138 10.13 20.75 9.48
CA PRO A 138 10.57 21.28 10.78
C PRO A 138 10.56 20.21 11.90
N LEU A 139 10.04 19.01 11.65
CA LEU A 139 9.77 18.00 12.68
C LEU A 139 10.78 16.86 12.69
N THR A 140 11.33 16.51 11.52
CA THR A 140 12.24 15.39 11.37
C THR A 140 13.16 15.60 10.18
N ARG A 141 14.19 14.78 10.04
CA ARG A 141 15.14 14.88 8.93
C ARG A 141 14.48 14.49 7.61
N ARG A 142 14.99 15.05 6.51
CA ARG A 142 14.43 14.83 5.17
C ARG A 142 14.48 13.35 4.74
N ASP A 143 15.56 12.67 5.09
CA ASP A 143 15.79 11.25 4.83
C ASP A 143 14.89 10.32 5.66
N ASN A 144 14.26 10.83 6.73
CA ASN A 144 13.25 10.09 7.47
C ASN A 144 11.89 10.07 6.76
N VAL A 145 11.70 10.78 5.64
CA VAL A 145 10.43 10.84 4.91
C VAL A 145 10.61 10.22 3.52
N ASP A 146 10.34 8.92 3.42
CA ASP A 146 10.62 8.13 2.22
C ASP A 146 9.35 7.84 1.40
N PHE A 147 9.38 8.29 0.14
CA PHE A 147 8.32 8.04 -0.85
C PHE A 147 8.71 6.98 -1.88
N GLY A 148 9.94 6.44 -1.80
CA GLY A 148 10.52 5.54 -2.77
C GLY A 148 9.93 4.14 -2.73
N GLY A 149 10.02 3.46 -3.87
CA GLY A 149 9.43 2.14 -4.07
C GLY A 149 9.92 1.07 -3.08
N LEU A 150 11.19 1.09 -2.67
CA LEU A 150 11.74 0.12 -1.73
C LEU A 150 11.11 0.25 -0.32
N ALA A 151 11.03 1.47 0.22
CA ALA A 151 10.39 1.66 1.52
C ALA A 151 8.92 1.27 1.45
N ARG A 152 8.20 1.71 0.40
CA ARG A 152 6.77 1.43 0.26
C ARG A 152 6.46 -0.06 0.11
N ILE A 153 7.26 -0.82 -0.66
CA ILE A 153 7.05 -2.26 -0.84
C ILE A 153 7.39 -3.06 0.42
N SER A 154 8.47 -2.71 1.13
CA SER A 154 8.87 -3.40 2.37
C SER A 154 7.89 -3.17 3.53
N HIS A 155 7.09 -2.11 3.46
CA HIS A 155 6.10 -1.75 4.46
C HIS A 155 4.65 -1.96 3.99
N SER A 156 4.43 -2.69 2.89
CA SER A 156 3.08 -2.95 2.37
C SER A 156 2.38 -4.16 3.00
N THR A 157 3.10 -4.97 3.77
CA THR A 157 2.59 -6.22 4.33
C THR A 157 3.29 -6.59 5.65
N ASP A 158 2.62 -7.38 6.47
CA ASP A 158 3.20 -8.05 7.65
C ASP A 158 3.36 -9.56 7.38
N ALA A 159 3.54 -10.37 8.42
CA ALA A 159 3.74 -11.82 8.29
C ALA A 159 2.49 -12.57 7.74
N THR A 160 1.34 -11.90 7.58
CA THR A 160 0.20 -12.46 6.85
C THR A 160 0.44 -12.57 5.34
N ASP A 161 1.44 -11.85 4.82
CA ASP A 161 1.70 -11.69 3.38
C ASP A 161 0.55 -10.99 2.62
N TRP A 162 -0.43 -10.43 3.34
CA TRP A 162 -1.55 -9.72 2.76
C TRP A 162 -1.12 -8.35 2.22
N ARG A 163 -1.32 -8.12 0.92
CA ARG A 163 -0.92 -6.88 0.22
C ARG A 163 -2.14 -6.15 -0.35
N VAL A 164 -2.84 -5.39 0.49
CA VAL A 164 -4.05 -4.67 0.08
C VAL A 164 -3.71 -3.40 -0.69
N GLU A 165 -3.05 -2.43 -0.05
CA GLU A 165 -2.57 -1.20 -0.67
C GLU A 165 -1.07 -0.98 -0.39
N MET A 166 -0.46 -0.08 -1.17
CA MET A 166 0.89 0.43 -0.86
C MET A 166 0.75 1.68 0.02
N PRO A 167 1.60 1.85 1.05
CA PRO A 167 1.60 3.10 1.79
C PRO A 167 2.04 4.24 0.85
N PHE A 168 1.55 5.45 1.10
CA PHE A 168 1.92 6.65 0.35
C PHE A 168 3.35 7.09 0.69
N VAL A 169 3.70 6.99 1.98
CA VAL A 169 4.98 7.41 2.54
C VAL A 169 5.32 6.53 3.75
N VAL A 170 6.60 6.25 3.92
CA VAL A 170 7.15 5.66 5.15
C VAL A 170 7.92 6.75 5.88
N ILE A 171 7.66 6.90 7.17
CA ILE A 171 8.31 7.90 8.02
C ILE A 171 9.06 7.17 9.13
N SER A 172 10.36 7.44 9.28
CA SER A 172 11.24 6.74 10.23
C SER A 172 11.89 7.74 11.21
N PRO A 173 11.17 8.19 12.26
CA PRO A 173 11.63 9.22 13.18
C PRO A 173 12.93 8.83 13.90
N ASP A 174 13.73 9.82 14.31
CA ASP A 174 14.97 9.59 15.07
C ASP A 174 14.75 9.49 16.59
N SER A 175 13.67 10.10 17.09
CA SER A 175 13.39 10.14 18.52
C SER A 175 11.89 10.10 18.84
N GLU A 176 11.57 9.81 20.11
CA GLU A 176 10.19 9.75 20.59
C GLU A 176 9.49 11.12 20.51
N GLU A 177 10.23 12.21 20.73
CA GLU A 177 9.69 13.57 20.69
C GLU A 177 9.15 13.98 19.31
N GLU A 178 9.66 13.36 18.24
CA GLU A 178 9.18 13.58 16.88
C GLU A 178 7.81 12.94 16.60
N ILE A 179 7.42 11.89 17.34
CA ILE A 179 6.26 11.05 17.01
C ILE A 179 4.95 11.83 17.03
N ALA A 180 4.64 12.48 18.17
CA ALA A 180 3.38 13.20 18.33
C ALA A 180 3.18 14.33 17.27
N PRO A 181 4.17 15.20 17.00
CA PRO A 181 4.01 16.22 15.98
C PRO A 181 3.94 15.64 14.55
N ILE A 182 4.68 14.55 14.24
CA ILE A 182 4.58 13.87 12.94
C ILE A 182 3.19 13.30 12.72
N VAL A 183 2.63 12.61 13.73
CA VAL A 183 1.27 12.04 13.68
C VAL A 183 0.26 13.15 13.38
N LYS A 184 0.34 14.27 14.11
CA LYS A 184 -0.54 15.42 13.88
C LYS A 184 -0.43 15.96 12.46
N ALA A 185 0.79 16.18 11.98
CA ALA A 185 1.04 16.70 10.63
C ALA A 185 0.53 15.75 9.52
N CYS A 186 0.64 14.44 9.71
CA CYS A 186 0.12 13.45 8.77
C CYS A 186 -1.42 13.46 8.71
N ILE A 187 -2.09 13.53 9.86
CA ILE A 187 -3.55 13.67 9.95
C ILE A 187 -4.00 14.96 9.27
N GLU A 188 -3.31 16.07 9.55
CA GLU A 188 -3.58 17.36 8.90
C GLU A 188 -3.33 17.31 7.39
N CYS A 189 -2.48 16.41 6.89
CA CYS A 189 -2.28 16.15 5.46
C CYS A 189 -3.37 15.25 4.84
N GLY A 190 -4.26 14.68 5.64
CA GLY A 190 -5.32 13.76 5.21
C GLY A 190 -4.81 12.33 4.98
N LEU A 191 -3.79 11.91 5.73
CA LEU A 191 -3.28 10.55 5.71
C LEU A 191 -3.90 9.71 6.84
N SER A 192 -4.22 8.46 6.55
CA SER A 192 -4.37 7.43 7.57
C SER A 192 -2.99 7.00 8.08
N LEU A 193 -2.92 6.41 9.27
CA LEU A 193 -1.66 6.11 9.95
C LEU A 193 -1.59 4.65 10.38
N ILE A 194 -0.42 4.05 10.19
CA ILE A 194 -0.07 2.74 10.74
C ILE A 194 1.26 2.88 11.46
N ALA A 195 1.27 2.63 12.77
CA ALA A 195 2.52 2.43 13.50
C ALA A 195 3.05 1.03 13.20
N ARG A 196 4.37 0.91 12.97
CA ARG A 196 4.99 -0.36 12.59
C ARG A 196 6.39 -0.46 13.17
N GLY A 197 6.62 -1.52 13.96
CA GLY A 197 7.95 -2.03 14.27
C GLY A 197 8.37 -3.10 13.27
N GLY A 198 8.83 -4.26 13.74
CA GLY A 198 9.40 -5.31 12.87
C GLY A 198 8.47 -5.99 11.87
N GLY A 199 7.18 -5.64 11.83
CA GLY A 199 6.24 -6.14 10.82
C GLY A 199 5.92 -7.64 10.88
N THR A 200 6.13 -8.28 12.03
CA THR A 200 5.99 -9.74 12.21
C THR A 200 4.58 -10.19 12.62
N GLY A 201 3.59 -9.28 12.61
CA GLY A 201 2.21 -9.57 13.00
C GLY A 201 1.50 -10.53 12.03
N TYR A 202 0.58 -11.34 12.55
CA TYR A 202 -0.20 -12.35 11.79
C TYR A 202 -1.69 -12.02 11.65
N THR A 203 -2.06 -10.76 11.87
CA THR A 203 -3.46 -10.30 11.88
C THR A 203 -3.75 -9.22 10.84
N GLY A 204 -2.76 -8.81 10.04
CA GLY A 204 -2.90 -7.75 9.05
C GLY A 204 -2.87 -6.34 9.66
N SER A 205 -2.48 -6.21 10.93
CA SER A 205 -2.56 -4.94 11.67
C SER A 205 -1.58 -3.88 11.18
N ALA A 206 -0.51 -4.28 10.47
CA ALA A 206 0.45 -3.37 9.86
C ALA A 206 0.31 -3.30 8.33
N VAL A 207 -0.83 -3.71 7.77
CA VAL A 207 -1.12 -3.71 6.33
C VAL A 207 -1.90 -2.45 5.95
N PRO A 208 -1.40 -1.60 5.04
CA PRO A 208 -2.15 -0.47 4.52
C PRO A 208 -3.41 -0.92 3.77
N LEU A 209 -4.56 -0.38 4.17
CA LEU A 209 -5.86 -0.66 3.53
C LEU A 209 -6.30 0.43 2.54
N GLU A 210 -5.64 1.58 2.56
CA GLU A 210 -5.93 2.74 1.73
C GLU A 210 -4.65 3.32 1.13
N SER A 211 -4.74 3.87 -0.09
CA SER A 211 -3.59 4.42 -0.82
C SER A 211 -2.99 5.69 -0.20
N ARG A 212 -3.74 6.38 0.68
CA ARG A 212 -3.30 7.58 1.43
C ARG A 212 -2.91 7.22 2.87
N CYS A 213 -2.10 6.20 3.03
CA CYS A 213 -1.61 5.75 4.33
C CYS A 213 -0.14 6.17 4.54
N ALA A 214 0.17 6.73 5.71
CA ALA A 214 1.53 6.89 6.20
C ALA A 214 1.86 5.72 7.14
N VAL A 215 2.98 5.05 6.90
CA VAL A 215 3.54 4.10 7.87
C VAL A 215 4.58 4.82 8.71
N ILE A 216 4.38 4.84 10.03
CA ILE A 216 5.35 5.35 11.00
C ILE A 216 6.20 4.16 11.46
N ASN A 217 7.40 4.04 10.89
CA ASN A 217 8.36 3.01 11.23
C ASN A 217 9.13 3.41 12.51
N THR A 218 8.95 2.63 13.57
CA THR A 218 9.54 2.87 14.89
C THR A 218 10.85 2.12 15.12
N GLU A 219 11.36 1.34 14.15
CA GLU A 219 12.56 0.50 14.31
C GLU A 219 13.83 1.29 14.69
N LYS A 220 13.90 2.59 14.37
CA LYS A 220 15.02 3.46 14.80
C LYS A 220 14.98 3.84 16.28
N LEU A 221 13.84 3.67 16.96
CA LEU A 221 13.68 3.92 18.39
C LEU A 221 14.20 2.73 19.20
N GLU A 222 15.48 2.40 19.00
CA GLU A 222 16.11 1.16 19.47
C GLU A 222 17.02 1.35 20.70
N GLN A 223 16.88 2.48 21.39
CA GLN A 223 17.63 2.72 22.61
C GLN A 223 17.18 1.75 23.71
N LEU A 224 18.15 1.14 24.40
CA LEU A 224 17.93 0.14 25.44
C LEU A 224 18.76 0.53 26.67
N GLY A 225 18.09 0.72 27.80
CA GLY A 225 18.72 1.04 29.07
C GLY A 225 19.34 -0.17 29.78
N ALA A 226 19.94 0.08 30.94
CA ALA A 226 20.40 -0.98 31.84
C ALA A 226 19.23 -1.58 32.64
N VAL A 227 19.46 -2.75 33.25
CA VAL A 227 18.54 -3.29 34.25
C VAL A 227 18.67 -2.48 35.55
N GLU A 228 17.55 -1.92 36.01
CA GLU A 228 17.47 -1.14 37.23
C GLU A 228 16.41 -1.71 38.17
N TYR A 229 16.72 -1.73 39.47
CA TYR A 229 15.74 -2.12 40.48
C TYR A 229 14.91 -0.92 40.88
N GLN A 230 13.63 -0.91 40.52
CA GLN A 230 12.72 0.20 40.83
C GLN A 230 11.55 -0.26 41.68
N LEU A 231 11.02 0.65 42.50
CA LEU A 231 9.77 0.42 43.24
C LEU A 231 8.61 0.82 42.33
N LEU A 232 7.82 -0.15 41.87
CA LEU A 232 6.65 0.13 41.04
C LEU A 232 5.51 0.76 41.87
N PRO A 233 4.65 1.59 41.27
CA PRO A 233 3.46 2.12 41.94
C PRO A 233 2.62 1.01 42.58
N GLY A 234 2.37 1.10 43.89
CA GLY A 234 1.62 0.10 44.65
C GLY A 234 2.43 -1.16 45.06
N GLY A 235 3.73 -1.23 44.75
CA GLY A 235 4.60 -2.34 45.12
C GLY A 235 5.23 -2.19 46.51
N ALA A 236 5.43 -3.31 47.20
CA ALA A 236 6.15 -3.37 48.48
C ALA A 236 7.65 -3.75 48.32
N ARG A 237 8.08 -4.16 47.12
CA ARG A 237 9.45 -4.60 46.82
C ARG A 237 9.97 -3.94 45.55
N ARG A 238 11.27 -3.68 45.50
CA ARG A 238 11.94 -3.28 44.26
C ARG A 238 11.99 -4.48 43.30
N VAL A 239 11.69 -4.24 42.04
CA VAL A 239 11.73 -5.24 40.97
C VAL A 239 12.68 -4.79 39.86
N PRO A 240 13.33 -5.70 39.14
CA PRO A 240 14.15 -5.34 38.01
C PRO A 240 13.26 -4.81 36.87
N THR A 241 13.69 -3.72 36.28
CA THR A 241 13.03 -3.00 35.19
C THR A 241 14.06 -2.61 34.14
N VAL A 242 13.63 -2.42 32.91
CA VAL A 242 14.47 -1.90 31.84
C VAL A 242 13.65 -0.90 31.04
N TRP A 243 14.25 0.22 30.68
CA TRP A 243 13.67 1.15 29.72
C TRP A 243 14.09 0.70 28.31
N ALA A 244 13.13 0.62 27.39
CA ALA A 244 13.36 0.23 26.00
C ALA A 244 12.50 1.09 25.09
N GLY A 245 13.11 1.61 24.01
CA GLY A 245 12.37 2.24 22.94
C GLY A 245 11.50 1.24 22.16
N ALA A 246 10.48 1.75 21.47
CA ALA A 246 9.52 0.92 20.75
C ALA A 246 10.16 0.04 19.66
N GLY A 247 11.28 0.46 19.08
CA GLY A 247 12.00 -0.26 18.02
C GLY A 247 13.00 -1.31 18.53
N VAL A 248 13.16 -1.47 19.85
CA VAL A 248 14.08 -2.48 20.39
C VAL A 248 13.57 -3.86 20.03
N VAL A 249 14.41 -4.66 19.36
CA VAL A 249 14.12 -6.08 19.05
C VAL A 249 13.94 -6.87 20.36
N THR A 250 12.88 -7.66 20.45
CA THR A 250 12.51 -8.42 21.67
C THR A 250 13.68 -9.24 22.20
N ARG A 251 14.42 -9.91 21.31
CA ARG A 251 15.62 -10.69 21.65
C ARG A 251 16.67 -9.92 22.45
N ARG A 252 16.89 -8.63 22.13
CA ARG A 252 17.88 -7.80 22.83
C ARG A 252 17.53 -7.58 24.29
N VAL A 253 16.22 -7.49 24.61
CA VAL A 253 15.75 -7.39 26.00
C VAL A 253 15.94 -8.71 26.73
N SER A 254 15.64 -9.84 26.07
CA SER A 254 15.87 -11.18 26.61
C SER A 254 17.34 -11.44 26.93
N ASP A 255 18.25 -11.10 26.01
CA ASP A 255 19.69 -11.27 26.21
C ASP A 255 20.22 -10.38 27.35
N LEU A 256 19.74 -9.13 27.45
CA LEU A 256 20.09 -8.23 28.55
C LEU A 256 19.61 -8.78 29.91
N ALA A 257 18.38 -9.30 29.97
CA ALA A 257 17.86 -9.91 31.19
C ALA A 257 18.69 -11.14 31.59
N ALA A 258 19.01 -12.02 30.64
CA ALA A 258 19.83 -13.20 30.88
C ALA A 258 21.23 -12.84 31.40
N ALA A 259 21.86 -11.81 30.84
CA ALA A 259 23.15 -11.30 31.31
C ALA A 259 23.11 -10.78 32.76
N ALA A 260 21.95 -10.32 33.23
CA ALA A 260 21.71 -9.90 34.61
C ALA A 260 21.26 -11.05 35.54
N GLY A 261 21.24 -12.30 35.06
CA GLY A 261 20.73 -13.45 35.83
C GLY A 261 19.20 -13.45 35.99
N LEU A 262 18.49 -12.76 35.10
CA LEU A 262 17.04 -12.62 35.07
C LEU A 262 16.46 -13.26 33.81
N VAL A 263 15.13 -13.31 33.73
CA VAL A 263 14.40 -13.81 32.56
C VAL A 263 13.40 -12.75 32.12
N PHE A 264 13.44 -12.38 30.83
CA PHE A 264 12.35 -11.65 30.19
C PHE A 264 11.35 -12.66 29.64
N ALA A 265 10.15 -12.72 30.22
CA ALA A 265 9.19 -13.78 29.94
C ALA A 265 8.44 -13.64 28.60
N VAL A 266 8.62 -12.53 27.89
CA VAL A 266 8.00 -12.30 26.58
C VAL A 266 8.86 -12.96 25.51
N ASP A 267 8.46 -14.16 25.09
CA ASP A 267 9.21 -15.03 24.19
C ASP A 267 8.37 -15.47 22.97
N PRO A 268 8.03 -14.55 22.06
CA PRO A 268 7.35 -14.91 20.81
C PRO A 268 8.31 -15.67 19.89
N THR A 269 7.79 -16.54 19.03
CA THR A 269 8.60 -17.20 17.97
C THR A 269 9.33 -16.19 17.09
N SER A 270 8.77 -14.98 16.94
CA SER A 270 9.35 -13.89 16.16
C SER A 270 10.37 -13.03 16.92
N GLN A 271 10.83 -13.42 18.12
CA GLN A 271 11.64 -12.57 19.01
C GLN A 271 12.88 -11.92 18.36
N ASP A 272 13.44 -12.56 17.34
CA ASP A 272 14.62 -12.08 16.61
C ASP A 272 14.31 -10.95 15.62
N ALA A 273 13.03 -10.66 15.38
CA ALA A 273 12.56 -9.62 14.46
C ALA A 273 11.43 -8.75 15.04
N SER A 274 10.62 -9.25 15.97
CA SER A 274 9.60 -8.45 16.64
C SER A 274 10.23 -7.40 17.53
N THR A 275 9.54 -6.28 17.68
CA THR A 275 9.96 -5.15 18.52
C THR A 275 9.15 -5.11 19.81
N ILE A 276 9.60 -4.33 20.81
CA ILE A 276 8.89 -4.16 22.09
C ILE A 276 7.56 -3.41 21.93
N GLY A 277 7.51 -2.41 21.04
CA GLY A 277 6.27 -1.75 20.62
C GLY A 277 5.55 -2.55 19.56
#